data_AF-A0A9W8F0Z8-F1
#
_entry.id   AF-A0A9W8F0Z8-F1
#
_cell.length_a   1.000
_cell.length_b   1.000
_cell.length_c   1.000
_cell.angle_alpha   90.00
_cell.angle_beta   90.00
_cell.angle_gamma   90.00
#
_symmetry.space_group_name_H-M   'P 1'
#
loop_
_entity.id
_entity.type
_entity.pdbx_description
1 polymer ?
#
loop_
_entity_poly.entity_id
_entity_poly.type
_entity_poly.pdbx_seq_one_letter_code
_entity_poly.pdbx_strand_id
1 'polypeptide(L)'
;MVITTKRTAAPNTQTQLKIKTGAVNRLVKERGLYLKEIDEQQARVEAYRQRAISETDETKRRTYDADLRKQNEVLEETVLMVPHMERRIRDAMQDLDNLVLSKKDDTEDIEALASAKEALAAASSVLASTITKSDLSASTKPE
;
A
#
# COMPACT_ATOMS: atom_id res chain seq x y z
N MET A 1 34.98 39.71 22.42
CA MET A 1 33.51 39.58 22.56
C MET A 1 33.04 38.71 21.41
N VAL A 2 32.81 37.43 21.65
CA VAL A 2 32.57 36.44 20.60
C VAL A 2 31.13 36.59 20.13
N ILE A 3 30.97 37.04 18.89
CA ILE A 3 29.68 37.24 18.25
C ILE A 3 29.07 35.84 18.10
N THR A 4 28.04 35.57 18.89
CA THR A 4 27.29 34.30 18.85
C THR A 4 26.41 34.32 17.60
N THR A 5 26.92 33.77 16.50
CA THR A 5 26.18 33.60 15.26
C THR A 5 25.11 32.53 15.49
N LYS A 6 23.85 32.96 15.70
CA LYS A 6 22.69 32.08 15.61
C LYS A 6 22.69 31.43 14.23
N ARG A 7 22.94 30.11 14.19
CA ARG A 7 22.79 29.27 13.01
C ARG A 7 21.32 29.34 12.59
N THR A 8 21.01 30.09 11.53
CA THR A 8 19.69 30.06 10.90
C THR A 8 19.53 28.71 10.21
N ALA A 9 18.85 27.80 10.89
CA ALA A 9 18.57 26.46 10.40
C ALA A 9 17.70 26.53 9.13
N ALA A 10 18.11 25.79 8.10
CA ALA A 10 17.25 25.35 6.99
C ALA A 10 15.91 24.82 7.55
N PRO A 11 14.79 24.83 6.78
CA PRO A 11 13.48 24.37 7.26
C PRO A 11 13.64 23.08 8.08
N ASN A 12 13.32 23.18 9.37
CA ASN A 12 13.72 22.27 10.44
C ASN A 12 13.82 20.81 9.94
N THR A 13 15.03 20.30 9.79
CA THR A 13 15.30 18.98 9.18
C THR A 13 14.67 17.84 9.97
N GLN A 14 14.53 18.01 11.30
CA GLN A 14 13.77 17.10 12.15
C GLN A 14 12.29 17.03 11.74
N THR A 15 11.70 18.17 11.39
CA THR A 15 10.34 18.26 10.86
C THR A 15 10.24 17.52 9.51
N GLN A 16 11.26 17.62 8.66
CA GLN A 16 11.27 16.88 7.38
C GLN A 16 11.34 15.36 7.58
N LEU A 17 12.15 14.89 8.53
CA LEU A 17 12.21 13.48 8.94
C LEU A 17 10.83 12.98 9.38
N LYS A 18 10.15 13.71 10.26
CA LYS A 18 8.79 13.38 10.72
C LYS A 18 7.78 13.38 9.57
N ILE A 19 7.84 14.37 8.68
CA ILE A 19 6.94 14.47 7.51
C ILE A 19 7.12 13.26 6.58
N LYS A 20 8.36 12.94 6.19
CA LYS A 20 8.65 11.83 5.27
C LYS A 20 8.36 10.47 5.91
N THR A 21 8.67 10.30 7.19
CA THR A 21 8.27 9.11 7.97
C THR A 21 6.74 8.94 7.96
N GLY A 22 6.01 10.02 8.21
CA GLY A 22 4.54 10.01 8.14
C GLY A 22 4.01 9.70 6.74
N ALA A 23 4.70 10.15 5.68
CA ALA A 23 4.31 9.84 4.31
C ALA A 23 4.43 8.34 4.00
N VAL A 24 5.55 7.70 4.38
CA VAL A 24 5.73 6.25 4.24
C VAL A 24 4.65 5.49 4.99
N ASN A 25 4.40 5.83 6.26
CA ASN A 25 3.38 5.18 7.08
C ASN A 25 1.97 5.29 6.50
N ARG A 26 1.61 6.44 5.91
CA ARG A 26 0.30 6.63 5.25
C ARG A 26 0.18 5.77 4.01
N LEU A 27 1.21 5.73 3.15
CA LEU A 27 1.20 4.92 1.93
C LEU A 27 1.13 3.42 2.24
N VAL A 28 1.81 2.95 3.28
CA VAL A 28 1.72 1.56 3.74
C VAL A 28 0.28 1.23 4.18
N LYS A 29 -0.37 2.11 4.93
CA LYS A 29 -1.78 1.93 5.33
C LYS A 29 -2.72 1.95 4.12
N GLU A 30 -2.50 2.88 3.19
CA GLU A 30 -3.28 2.99 1.95
C GLU A 30 -3.20 1.69 1.13
N ARG A 31 -2.00 1.12 0.96
CA ARG A 31 -1.85 -0.21 0.33
C ARG A 31 -2.66 -1.29 1.06
N GLY A 32 -2.63 -1.30 2.40
CA GLY A 32 -3.44 -2.23 3.20
C GLY A 32 -4.95 -2.09 2.96
N LEU A 33 -5.45 -0.87 2.79
CA LEU A 33 -6.85 -0.61 2.47
C LEU A 33 -7.22 -1.14 1.08
N TYR A 34 -6.37 -0.91 0.08
CA TYR A 34 -6.59 -1.43 -1.28
C TYR A 34 -6.60 -2.96 -1.31
N LEU A 35 -5.73 -3.63 -0.54
CA LEU A 35 -5.75 -5.09 -0.45
C LEU A 35 -7.05 -5.60 0.16
N LYS A 36 -7.53 -4.95 1.22
CA LYS A 36 -8.83 -5.30 1.80
C LYS A 36 -9.98 -5.11 0.80
N GLU A 37 -9.94 -4.03 0.02
CA GLU A 37 -10.93 -3.79 -1.03
C GLU A 37 -10.91 -4.88 -2.11
N ILE A 38 -9.73 -5.35 -2.50
CA ILE A 38 -9.56 -6.49 -3.41
C ILE A 38 -10.22 -7.74 -2.82
N ASP A 39 -9.97 -8.07 -1.55
CA ASP A 39 -10.58 -9.22 -0.87
C ASP A 39 -12.13 -9.13 -0.87
N GLU A 40 -12.68 -7.95 -0.59
CA GLU A 40 -14.12 -7.71 -0.60
C GLU A 40 -14.73 -7.84 -2.01
N GLN A 41 -14.03 -7.34 -3.03
CA GLN A 41 -14.45 -7.48 -4.43
C GLN A 41 -14.37 -8.94 -4.90
N GLN A 42 -13.35 -9.70 -4.48
CA GLN A 42 -13.26 -11.13 -4.76
C GLN A 42 -14.41 -11.93 -4.15
N ALA A 43 -14.73 -11.67 -2.87
CA ALA A 43 -15.87 -12.31 -2.21
C ALA A 43 -17.19 -12.00 -2.94
N ARG A 44 -17.33 -10.78 -3.44
CA ARG A 44 -18.49 -10.37 -4.25
C ARG A 44 -18.55 -11.15 -5.58
N VAL A 45 -17.44 -11.22 -6.32
CA VAL A 45 -17.34 -11.99 -7.57
C VAL A 45 -17.74 -13.44 -7.35
N GLU A 46 -17.25 -14.07 -6.27
CA GLU A 46 -17.58 -15.46 -5.94
C GLU A 46 -19.08 -15.63 -5.63
N ALA A 47 -19.68 -14.70 -4.88
CA ALA A 47 -21.12 -14.72 -4.62
C ALA A 47 -21.95 -14.60 -5.92
N TYR A 48 -21.54 -13.76 -6.87
CA TYR A 48 -22.18 -13.68 -8.18
C TYR A 48 -22.00 -14.97 -8.99
N ARG A 49 -20.81 -15.58 -8.93
CA ARG A 49 -20.50 -16.85 -9.59
C ARG A 49 -21.41 -17.97 -9.08
N GLN A 50 -21.56 -18.10 -7.77
CA GLN A 50 -22.44 -19.11 -7.17
C GLN A 50 -23.90 -18.91 -7.58
N ARG A 51 -24.39 -17.67 -7.58
CA ARG A 51 -25.74 -17.35 -8.05
C ARG A 51 -25.94 -17.76 -9.51
N ALA A 52 -24.99 -17.44 -10.38
CA ALA A 52 -25.05 -17.81 -11.80
C ALA A 52 -25.06 -19.34 -12.03
N ILE A 53 -24.35 -20.11 -11.19
CA ILE A 53 -24.33 -21.58 -11.24
C ILE A 53 -25.64 -22.18 -10.72
N SER A 54 -26.21 -21.61 -9.66
CA SER A 54 -27.45 -22.11 -9.04
C SER A 54 -28.73 -21.74 -9.79
N GLU A 55 -28.67 -20.75 -10.68
CA GLU A 55 -29.85 -20.26 -11.40
C GLU A 55 -30.24 -21.20 -12.54
N THR A 56 -31.51 -21.58 -12.57
CA THR A 56 -32.08 -22.52 -13.54
C THR A 56 -32.83 -21.81 -14.67
N ASP A 57 -33.26 -20.57 -14.44
CA ASP A 57 -33.85 -19.71 -15.47
C ASP A 57 -32.75 -19.16 -16.39
N GLU A 58 -32.77 -19.56 -17.66
CA GLU A 58 -31.76 -19.19 -18.66
C GLU A 58 -31.64 -17.67 -18.86
N THR A 59 -32.77 -16.95 -18.81
CA THR A 59 -32.78 -15.49 -18.98
C THR A 59 -32.07 -14.84 -17.79
N LYS A 60 -32.39 -15.27 -16.56
CA LYS A 60 -31.74 -14.76 -15.35
C LYS A 60 -30.27 -15.15 -15.28
N ARG A 61 -29.93 -16.38 -15.65
CA ARG A 61 -28.55 -16.86 -15.73
C ARG A 61 -27.71 -15.99 -16.65
N ARG A 62 -28.22 -15.64 -17.83
CA ARG A 62 -27.53 -14.73 -18.76
C ARG A 62 -27.30 -13.34 -18.18
N THR A 63 -28.23 -12.83 -17.38
CA THR A 63 -28.04 -11.55 -16.67
C THR A 63 -26.96 -11.65 -15.59
N TYR A 64 -26.95 -12.73 -14.80
CA TYR A 64 -25.90 -12.96 -13.80
C TYR A 64 -24.52 -13.15 -14.42
N ASP A 65 -24.42 -13.83 -15.56
CA ASP A 65 -23.16 -13.97 -16.30
C ASP A 65 -22.61 -12.61 -16.78
N ALA A 66 -23.49 -11.71 -17.23
CA ALA A 66 -23.12 -10.35 -17.62
C ALA A 66 -22.65 -9.52 -16.41
N ASP A 67 -23.37 -9.60 -15.29
CA ASP A 67 -22.97 -8.95 -14.04
C ASP A 67 -21.63 -9.48 -13.53
N LEU A 68 -21.42 -10.81 -13.56
CA LEU A 68 -20.16 -11.44 -13.15
C LEU A 68 -18.98 -10.94 -13.99
N ARG A 69 -19.15 -10.80 -15.32
CA ARG A 69 -18.11 -10.23 -16.19
C ARG A 69 -17.75 -8.81 -15.76
N LYS A 70 -18.76 -7.97 -15.53
CA LYS A 70 -18.56 -6.59 -15.07
C LYS A 70 -17.86 -6.53 -13.71
N GLN A 71 -18.20 -7.41 -12.78
CA GLN A 71 -17.52 -7.46 -11.47
C GLN A 71 -16.07 -7.93 -11.59
N ASN A 72 -15.76 -8.83 -12.52
CA ASN A 72 -14.37 -9.20 -12.79
C ASN A 72 -13.58 -8.04 -13.39
N GLU A 73 -14.17 -7.25 -14.29
CA GLU A 73 -13.52 -6.04 -14.83
C GLU A 73 -13.17 -5.04 -13.70
N VAL A 74 -14.12 -4.78 -12.79
CA VAL A 74 -13.89 -3.91 -11.62
C VAL A 74 -12.79 -4.46 -10.70
N LEU A 75 -12.77 -5.77 -10.47
CA LEU A 75 -11.72 -6.43 -9.68
C LEU A 75 -10.35 -6.28 -10.34
N GLU A 76 -10.27 -6.47 -11.66
CA GLU A 76 -9.03 -6.30 -12.41
C GLU A 76 -8.52 -4.86 -12.33
N GLU A 77 -9.38 -3.86 -12.50
CA GLU A 77 -9.03 -2.44 -12.35
C GLU A 77 -8.46 -2.15 -10.97
N THR A 78 -9.07 -2.69 -9.92
CA THR A 78 -8.62 -2.50 -8.54
C THR A 78 -7.26 -3.16 -8.28
N VAL A 79 -7.06 -4.38 -8.80
CA VAL A 79 -5.76 -5.09 -8.70
C VAL A 79 -4.66 -4.33 -9.43
N LEU A 80 -4.96 -3.68 -10.56
CA LEU A 80 -4.00 -2.87 -11.30
C LEU A 80 -3.51 -1.63 -10.53
N MET A 81 -4.18 -1.24 -9.44
CA MET A 81 -3.74 -0.15 -8.57
C MET A 81 -2.62 -0.56 -7.59
N VAL A 82 -2.49 -1.84 -7.27
CA VAL A 82 -1.47 -2.32 -6.30
C VAL A 82 -0.05 -1.97 -6.74
N PRO A 83 0.38 -2.22 -8.00
CA PRO A 83 1.72 -1.82 -8.46
C PRO A 83 1.96 -0.32 -8.40
N HIS A 84 0.91 0.50 -8.61
CA HIS A 84 1.02 1.96 -8.50
C HIS A 84 1.31 2.38 -7.06
N MET A 85 0.59 1.81 -6.07
CA MET A 85 0.84 2.07 -4.66
C MET A 85 2.23 1.60 -4.23
N GLU A 86 2.66 0.43 -4.67
CA GLU A 86 4.00 -0.09 -4.37
C GLU A 86 5.12 0.78 -4.93
N ARG A 87 4.95 1.35 -6.13
CA ARG A 87 5.89 2.33 -6.68
C ARG A 87 5.96 3.57 -5.78
N ARG A 88 4.81 4.14 -5.38
CA ARG A 88 4.77 5.32 -4.50
C ARG A 88 5.42 5.05 -3.14
N ILE A 89 5.24 3.85 -2.58
CA ILE A 89 5.92 3.43 -1.35
C ILE A 89 7.44 3.39 -1.56
N ARG A 90 7.91 2.77 -2.64
CA ARG A 90 9.35 2.72 -2.96
C ARG A 90 9.97 4.10 -3.12
N ASP A 91 9.30 5.01 -3.83
CA ASP A 91 9.77 6.38 -4.02
C ASP A 91 9.85 7.13 -2.68
N ALA A 92 8.83 7.00 -1.83
CA ALA A 92 8.82 7.60 -0.49
C ALA A 92 9.86 6.99 0.45
N MET A 93 10.13 5.68 0.34
CA MET A 93 11.20 5.01 1.08
C MET A 93 12.57 5.54 0.66
N GLN A 94 12.83 5.65 -0.64
CA GLN A 94 14.09 6.19 -1.15
C GLN A 94 14.35 7.62 -0.63
N ASP A 95 13.31 8.45 -0.67
CA ASP A 95 13.33 9.82 -0.15
C ASP A 95 13.65 9.89 1.34
N LEU A 96 13.06 8.98 2.14
CA LEU A 96 13.30 8.91 3.58
C LEU A 96 14.69 8.36 3.88
N ASP A 97 15.14 7.34 3.15
CA ASP A 97 16.46 6.72 3.32
C ASP A 97 17.59 7.71 3.01
N ASN A 98 17.48 8.45 1.90
CA ASN A 98 18.41 9.53 1.56
C ASN A 98 18.53 10.57 2.69
N LEU A 99 17.40 10.93 3.32
CA LEU A 99 17.39 11.89 4.43
C LEU A 99 18.03 11.28 5.69
N VAL A 100 17.76 10.01 6.01
CA VAL A 100 18.37 9.29 7.14
C VAL A 100 19.88 9.19 6.96
N LEU A 101 20.37 8.85 5.76
CA LEU A 101 21.80 8.77 5.44
C LEU A 101 22.51 10.11 5.61
N SER A 102 21.87 11.21 5.18
CA SER A 102 22.41 12.57 5.35
C SER A 102 22.54 13.01 6.81
N LYS A 103 21.90 12.29 7.75
CA LYS A 103 21.75 12.67 9.16
C LYS A 103 22.27 11.62 10.13
N LYS A 104 22.99 10.60 9.66
CA LYS A 104 23.43 9.46 10.50
C LYS A 104 24.26 9.87 11.73
N ASP A 105 24.99 10.99 11.63
CA ASP A 105 25.91 11.50 12.67
C ASP A 105 25.28 12.63 13.51
N ASP A 106 24.00 12.97 13.28
CA ASP A 106 23.30 14.07 13.95
C ASP A 106 22.65 13.58 15.26
N THR A 107 23.23 13.92 16.40
CA THR A 107 22.81 13.42 17.72
C THR A 107 21.52 14.06 18.26
N GLU A 108 21.04 15.15 17.63
CA GLU A 108 19.83 15.86 18.05
C GLU A 108 18.53 15.18 17.55
N ASP A 109 18.63 14.27 16.58
CA ASP A 109 17.48 13.67 15.88
C ASP A 109 17.31 12.15 16.12
N ILE A 110 17.93 11.59 17.17
CA ILE A 110 17.98 10.14 17.42
C ILE A 110 16.59 9.47 17.40
N GLU A 111 15.59 10.07 18.05
CA GLU A 111 14.22 9.52 18.09
C GLU A 111 13.55 9.57 16.71
N ALA A 112 13.70 10.68 15.99
CA ALA A 112 13.14 10.83 14.64
C ALA A 112 13.83 9.88 13.65
N LEU A 113 15.13 9.64 13.79
CA LEU A 113 15.89 8.68 13.00
C LEU A 113 15.50 7.24 13.31
N ALA A 114 15.27 6.90 14.59
CA ALA A 114 14.78 5.58 14.98
C ALA A 114 13.41 5.29 14.35
N SER A 115 12.46 6.22 14.48
CA SER A 115 11.12 6.10 13.87
C SER A 115 11.18 6.00 12.34
N ALA A 116 12.07 6.76 11.70
CA ALA A 116 12.27 6.68 10.25
C ALA A 116 12.77 5.29 9.81
N LYS A 117 13.73 4.71 10.55
CA LYS A 117 14.26 3.36 10.27
C LYS A 117 13.19 2.28 10.47
N GLU A 118 12.37 2.40 11.51
CA GLU A 118 11.24 1.50 11.74
C GLU A 118 10.22 1.57 10.59
N ALA A 119 9.88 2.78 10.13
CA ALA A 119 8.98 2.96 9.00
C ALA A 119 9.53 2.35 7.70
N LEU A 120 10.85 2.48 7.44
CA LEU A 120 11.52 1.84 6.32
C LEU A 120 11.48 0.32 6.41
N ALA A 121 11.74 -0.25 7.59
CA ALA A 121 11.69 -1.69 7.81
C ALA A 121 10.26 -2.25 7.61
N ALA A 122 9.26 -1.58 8.19
CA ALA A 122 7.86 -1.95 8.02
C ALA A 122 7.42 -1.88 6.55
N ALA A 123 7.77 -0.80 5.84
CA ALA A 123 7.45 -0.65 4.43
C ALA A 123 8.14 -1.71 3.55
N SER A 124 9.41 -2.03 3.84
CA SER A 124 10.14 -3.11 3.16
C SER A 124 9.47 -4.47 3.37
N SER A 125 9.07 -4.80 4.60
CA SER A 125 8.34 -6.03 4.89
C SER A 125 7.04 -6.14 4.10
N VAL A 126 6.30 -5.04 3.99
CA VAL A 126 5.02 -4.99 3.26
C VAL A 126 5.21 -5.16 1.75
N LEU A 127 6.28 -4.60 1.18
CA LEU A 127 6.62 -4.79 -0.24
C LEU A 127 7.12 -6.22 -0.53
N ALA A 128 7.83 -6.83 0.41
CA ALA A 128 8.33 -8.20 0.30
C ALA A 128 7.19 -9.25 0.30
N SER A 129 6.08 -8.96 0.98
CA SER A 129 4.83 -9.75 0.88
C SER A 129 4.11 -9.50 -0.46
N THR A 130 4.81 -9.67 -1.58
CA THR A 130 4.27 -9.46 -2.93
C THR A 130 3.13 -10.44 -3.16
N ILE A 131 1.91 -9.91 -3.20
CA ILE A 131 0.73 -10.68 -3.56
C ILE A 131 0.74 -10.80 -5.08
N THR A 132 1.04 -11.99 -5.59
CA THR A 132 1.03 -12.26 -7.03
C THR A 132 -0.38 -12.57 -7.50
N LYS A 133 -0.69 -12.34 -8.78
CA LYS A 133 -1.99 -12.73 -9.39
C LYS A 133 -2.35 -14.20 -9.13
N SER A 134 -1.36 -15.07 -8.91
CA SER A 134 -1.53 -16.48 -8.54
C SER A 134 -2.03 -16.70 -7.11
N ASP A 135 -1.71 -15.81 -6.17
CA ASP A 135 -2.17 -15.94 -4.78
C ASP A 135 -3.65 -15.59 -4.64
N LEU A 136 -4.16 -14.69 -5.49
CA LEU A 136 -5.57 -14.30 -5.56
C LEU A 136 -6.47 -15.39 -6.15
N SER A 137 -5.95 -16.27 -6.99
CA SER A 137 -6.74 -17.36 -7.61
C SER A 137 -6.71 -18.67 -6.81
N ALA A 138 -5.76 -18.82 -5.88
CA ALA A 138 -5.52 -20.05 -5.13
C ALA A 138 -6.50 -20.30 -3.97
N SER A 139 -7.28 -19.31 -3.52
CA SER A 139 -8.27 -19.48 -2.44
C SER A 139 -9.60 -20.09 -2.92
N THR A 140 -9.69 -20.58 -4.17
CA THR A 140 -10.94 -21.07 -4.79
C THR A 140 -11.01 -22.58 -4.99
N LYS A 141 -10.28 -23.38 -4.20
CA LYS A 141 -10.47 -24.84 -4.17
C LYS A 141 -11.18 -25.27 -2.89
N PRO A 142 -12.52 -25.42 -2.89
CA PRO A 142 -13.18 -26.21 -1.86
C PRO A 142 -12.88 -27.70 -2.12
N GLU A 143 -12.51 -28.41 -1.05
CA GLU A 143 -12.60 -29.88 -0.94
C GLU A 143 -14.02 -30.39 -1.19
#